data_AF-A0A0L8M3A6-F1
#
_entry.id   AF-A0A0L8M3A6-F1
#
_cell.length_a   1.000
_cell.length_b   1.000
_cell.length_c   1.000
_cell.angle_alpha   90.00
_cell.angle_beta   90.00
_cell.angle_gamma   90.00
#
_symmetry.space_group_name_H-M   'P 1'
#
loop_
_entity.id
_entity.type
_entity.pdbx_description
1 polymer ?
#
loop_
_entity_poly.entity_id
_entity_poly.type
_entity_poly.pdbx_seq_one_letter_code
_entity_poly.pdbx_strand_id
1 'polypeptide(L)'
;MHAAEENRPELDPVSVLNAKRTLLQLLGRAGISADDAEGLIALVEAGALAGACEEVGALGGSVPGDKGEPYESGWLDGARTVTDELGAIAERVLRHTVDPDGPSAASAPRPPVGRVEVEQAKAAVTPLYLTFTAASDLDPEVTEEVLRAVLATMTPRQRARYAGRLADFAAAHRARLERLYVEYGPGSPTAIHSRYSLLHSATSVAVLERLTAPATALREEWDAAELPPAWLDGPMRAWDAVG
;
A
#
# COMPACT_ATOMS: atom_id res chain seq x y z
N MET A 1 -31.34 -24.18 25.56
CA MET A 1 -31.11 -24.43 24.13
C MET A 1 -29.99 -23.49 23.68
N HIS A 2 -28.73 -23.93 23.78
CA HIS A 2 -27.56 -23.21 23.27
C HIS A 2 -26.73 -24.23 22.48
N ALA A 3 -27.01 -24.33 21.19
CA ALA A 3 -26.30 -25.19 20.24
C ALA A 3 -25.60 -24.29 19.21
N ALA A 4 -24.64 -23.49 19.66
CA ALA A 4 -23.87 -22.59 18.80
C ALA A 4 -22.44 -22.30 19.31
N GLU A 5 -21.89 -23.13 20.22
CA GLU A 5 -20.47 -23.05 20.61
C GLU A 5 -19.62 -24.20 20.02
N GLU A 6 -20.24 -25.07 19.20
CA GLU A 6 -19.59 -26.28 18.73
C GLU A 6 -18.84 -26.02 17.41
N ASN A 7 -17.51 -26.06 17.51
CA ASN A 7 -16.49 -26.05 16.45
C ASN A 7 -15.98 -24.66 15.98
N ARG A 8 -15.26 -23.95 16.87
CA ARG A 8 -14.13 -23.16 16.36
C ARG A 8 -13.07 -24.14 15.88
N PRO A 9 -12.68 -24.14 14.59
CA PRO A 9 -11.58 -24.97 14.13
C PRO A 9 -10.29 -24.45 14.79
N GLU A 10 -9.85 -25.15 15.84
CA GLU A 10 -8.58 -24.89 16.50
C GLU A 10 -7.49 -25.38 15.55
N LEU A 11 -6.88 -24.46 14.81
CA LEU A 11 -5.77 -24.76 13.92
C LEU A 11 -4.54 -25.10 14.78
N ASP A 12 -4.02 -26.32 14.64
CA ASP A 12 -2.82 -26.72 15.37
C ASP A 12 -1.57 -25.98 14.83
N PRO A 13 -0.55 -25.73 15.68
CA PRO A 13 0.62 -24.94 15.29
C PRO A 13 1.45 -25.58 14.16
N VAL A 14 1.39 -26.92 14.00
CA VAL A 14 2.10 -27.62 12.92
C VAL A 14 1.41 -27.36 11.58
N SER A 15 0.08 -27.36 11.55
CA SER A 15 -0.69 -26.99 10.35
C SER A 15 -0.40 -25.57 9.89
N VAL A 16 -0.30 -24.60 10.82
CA VAL A 16 0.07 -23.21 10.49
C VAL A 16 1.47 -23.13 9.88
N LEU A 17 2.45 -23.82 10.47
CA LEU A 17 3.82 -23.84 9.95
C LEU A 17 3.90 -24.49 8.56
N ASN A 18 3.18 -25.58 8.35
CA ASN A 18 3.10 -26.25 7.04
C ASN A 18 2.49 -25.33 5.98
N ALA A 19 1.40 -24.63 6.32
CA ALA A 19 0.78 -23.65 5.42
C ALA A 19 1.76 -22.52 5.05
N LYS A 20 2.48 -21.96 6.03
CA LYS A 20 3.51 -20.94 5.79
C LYS A 20 4.60 -21.43 4.85
N ARG A 21 5.09 -22.66 5.05
CA ARG A 21 6.08 -23.28 4.16
C ARG A 21 5.55 -23.48 2.74
N THR A 22 4.30 -23.90 2.59
CA THR A 22 3.66 -24.03 1.27
C THR A 22 3.53 -22.68 0.58
N LEU A 23 3.15 -21.62 1.29
CA LEU A 23 3.09 -20.27 0.74
C LEU A 23 4.45 -19.78 0.24
N LEU A 24 5.52 -19.97 1.02
CA LEU A 24 6.88 -19.64 0.61
C LEU A 24 7.29 -20.37 -0.67
N GLN A 25 6.95 -21.65 -0.79
CA GLN A 25 7.23 -22.43 -2.01
C GLN A 25 6.44 -21.93 -3.22
N LEU A 26 5.15 -21.62 -3.05
CA LEU A 26 4.30 -21.10 -4.13
C LEU A 26 4.78 -19.72 -4.60
N LEU A 27 5.13 -18.84 -3.68
CA LEU A 27 5.65 -17.50 -3.99
C LEU A 27 7.03 -17.58 -4.67
N GLY A 28 7.89 -18.51 -4.23
CA GLY A 28 9.15 -18.81 -4.91
C GLY A 28 8.96 -19.29 -6.35
N ARG A 29 7.94 -20.11 -6.63
CA ARG A 29 7.59 -20.52 -8.01
C ARG A 29 7.06 -19.38 -8.87
N ALA A 30 6.52 -18.33 -8.26
CA ALA A 30 6.12 -17.10 -8.93
C ALA A 30 7.29 -16.11 -9.12
N GLY A 31 8.51 -16.47 -8.72
CA GLY A 31 9.70 -15.64 -8.87
C GLY A 31 9.93 -14.63 -7.74
N ILE A 32 9.18 -14.72 -6.63
CA ILE A 32 9.37 -13.86 -5.46
C ILE A 32 10.51 -14.44 -4.62
N SER A 33 11.44 -13.59 -4.19
CA SER A 33 12.56 -14.01 -3.34
C SER A 33 12.06 -14.57 -2.00
N ALA A 34 12.83 -15.44 -1.34
CA ALA A 34 12.43 -15.97 -0.03
C ALA A 34 12.25 -14.86 1.01
N ASP A 35 13.13 -13.84 0.97
CA ASP A 35 13.02 -12.67 1.82
C ASP A 35 11.70 -11.93 1.53
N ASP A 36 11.44 -11.52 0.28
CA ASP A 36 10.16 -10.88 -0.09
C ASP A 36 8.96 -11.73 0.32
N ALA A 37 9.09 -13.03 0.10
CA ALA A 37 8.34 -14.15 0.64
C ALA A 37 7.84 -13.92 2.07
N GLU A 38 8.80 -14.01 2.99
CA GLU A 38 8.61 -13.90 4.42
C GLU A 38 8.08 -12.53 4.83
N GLY A 39 8.53 -11.46 4.17
CA GLY A 39 8.08 -10.11 4.47
C GLY A 39 6.63 -9.84 4.08
N LEU A 40 6.12 -10.46 3.01
CA LEU A 40 4.71 -10.40 2.62
C LEU A 40 3.85 -11.20 3.61
N ILE A 41 4.31 -12.38 4.01
CA ILE A 41 3.60 -13.19 5.01
C ILE A 41 3.55 -12.47 6.37
N ALA A 42 4.66 -11.88 6.80
CA ALA A 42 4.72 -11.12 8.04
C ALA A 42 3.80 -9.89 8.03
N LEU A 43 3.64 -9.22 6.87
CA LEU A 43 2.67 -8.14 6.70
C LEU A 43 1.23 -8.64 6.96
N VAL A 44 0.85 -9.79 6.39
CA VAL A 44 -0.48 -10.38 6.58
C VAL A 44 -0.70 -10.79 8.03
N GLU A 45 0.27 -11.48 8.64
CA GLU A 45 0.20 -11.92 10.04
C GLU A 45 0.04 -10.72 10.99
N ALA A 46 0.82 -9.67 10.79
CA ALA A 46 0.77 -8.48 11.65
C ALA A 46 -0.51 -7.64 11.39
N GLY A 47 -0.99 -7.56 10.15
CA GLY A 47 -2.26 -6.90 9.82
C GLY A 47 -3.47 -7.63 10.42
N ALA A 48 -3.48 -8.97 10.37
CA ALA A 48 -4.52 -9.77 11.01
C ALA A 48 -4.53 -9.58 12.54
N LEU A 49 -3.34 -9.55 13.16
CA LEU A 49 -3.21 -9.30 14.59
C LEU A 49 -3.67 -7.88 14.97
N ALA A 50 -3.30 -6.86 14.20
CA ALA A 50 -3.72 -5.48 14.43
C ALA A 50 -5.25 -5.34 14.34
N GLY A 51 -5.87 -5.92 13.31
CA GLY A 51 -7.33 -5.91 13.16
C GLY A 51 -8.05 -6.66 14.28
N ALA A 52 -7.50 -7.80 14.74
CA ALA A 52 -8.05 -8.51 15.89
C ALA A 52 -7.96 -7.69 17.19
N CYS A 53 -6.87 -6.95 17.41
CA CYS A 53 -6.73 -6.08 18.57
C CYS A 53 -7.75 -4.93 18.54
N GLU A 54 -7.98 -4.32 17.37
CA GLU A 54 -8.99 -3.27 17.18
C GLU A 54 -10.42 -3.80 17.45
N GLU A 55 -10.76 -4.97 16.92
CA GLU A 55 -12.08 -5.59 17.13
C GLU A 55 -12.31 -5.94 18.60
N VAL A 56 -11.31 -6.52 19.28
CA VAL A 56 -11.39 -6.82 20.72
C VAL A 56 -11.51 -5.54 21.55
N GLY A 57 -10.81 -4.47 21.17
CA GLY A 57 -10.94 -3.16 21.80
C GLY A 57 -12.35 -2.56 21.66
N ALA A 58 -12.96 -2.72 20.49
CA ALA A 58 -14.30 -2.22 20.19
C ALA A 58 -15.42 -3.02 20.88
N LEU A 59 -15.20 -4.32 21.14
CA LEU A 59 -16.21 -5.23 21.70
C LEU A 59 -16.60 -4.95 23.16
N GLY A 60 -15.91 -4.07 23.88
CA GLY A 60 -16.27 -3.67 25.25
C GLY A 60 -16.46 -4.88 26.17
N GLY A 61 -15.35 -5.44 26.67
CA GLY A 61 -15.33 -6.76 27.32
C GLY A 61 -16.45 -7.02 28.35
N SER A 62 -17.06 -8.20 28.28
CA SER A 62 -17.91 -8.71 29.36
C SER A 62 -17.02 -9.27 30.47
N VAL A 63 -17.17 -8.79 31.70
CA VAL A 63 -16.41 -9.32 32.83
C VAL A 63 -16.98 -10.71 33.21
N PRO A 64 -16.13 -11.74 33.41
CA PRO A 64 -16.59 -13.04 33.88
C PRO A 64 -17.07 -13.00 35.33
N GLY A 65 -18.38 -13.15 35.53
CA GLY A 65 -19.02 -13.34 36.83
C GLY A 65 -19.31 -12.07 37.61
N ASP A 66 -20.08 -12.21 38.69
CA ASP A 66 -20.50 -11.12 39.57
C ASP A 66 -19.57 -11.05 40.80
N LYS A 67 -18.40 -10.42 40.61
CA LYS A 67 -17.35 -10.29 41.65
C LYS A 67 -17.17 -8.85 42.15
N GLY A 68 -18.07 -7.95 41.75
CA GLY A 68 -18.11 -6.56 42.16
C GLY A 68 -17.20 -5.62 41.34
N GLU A 69 -17.53 -4.33 41.41
CA GLU A 69 -16.88 -3.23 40.65
C GLU A 69 -15.34 -3.21 40.66
N PRO A 70 -14.61 -3.46 41.78
CA PRO A 70 -13.14 -3.43 41.75
C PRO A 70 -12.53 -4.58 40.95
N TYR A 71 -13.19 -5.75 40.88
CA TYR A 71 -12.75 -6.84 40.03
C TYR A 71 -13.07 -6.56 38.55
N GLU A 72 -14.25 -6.02 38.27
CA GLU A 72 -14.69 -5.66 36.92
C GLU A 72 -13.78 -4.60 36.28
N SER A 73 -13.50 -3.54 37.02
CA SER A 73 -12.59 -2.48 36.58
C SER A 73 -11.18 -2.98 36.35
N GLY A 74 -10.62 -3.79 37.27
CA GLY A 74 -9.30 -4.38 37.11
C GLY A 74 -9.20 -5.37 35.94
N TRP A 75 -10.25 -6.14 35.68
CA TRP A 75 -10.32 -7.05 34.54
C TRP A 75 -10.33 -6.29 33.21
N LEU A 76 -11.16 -5.26 33.09
CA LEU A 76 -11.23 -4.43 31.89
C LEU A 76 -9.93 -3.68 31.63
N ASP A 77 -9.31 -3.13 32.68
CA ASP A 77 -8.03 -2.42 32.58
C ASP A 77 -6.89 -3.36 32.17
N GLY A 78 -6.82 -4.55 32.77
CA GLY A 78 -5.85 -5.57 32.39
C GLY A 78 -6.05 -6.08 30.96
N ALA A 79 -7.30 -6.31 30.55
CA ALA A 79 -7.62 -6.74 29.18
C ALA A 79 -7.21 -5.69 28.15
N ARG A 80 -7.53 -4.41 28.40
CA ARG A 80 -7.09 -3.28 27.55
C ARG A 80 -5.58 -3.19 27.48
N THR A 81 -4.89 -3.30 28.62
CA THR A 81 -3.42 -3.25 28.66
C THR A 81 -2.80 -4.34 27.78
N VAL A 82 -3.30 -5.57 27.87
CA VAL A 82 -2.78 -6.68 27.04
C VAL A 82 -3.09 -6.47 25.56
N THR A 83 -4.30 -6.03 25.20
CA THR A 83 -4.66 -5.76 23.81
C THR A 83 -3.85 -4.62 23.21
N ASP A 84 -3.59 -3.57 23.99
CA ASP A 84 -2.79 -2.43 23.57
C ASP A 84 -1.32 -2.83 23.34
N GLU A 85 -0.75 -3.65 24.23
CA GLU A 85 0.61 -4.19 24.06
C GLU A 85 0.73 -5.11 22.83
N LEU A 86 -0.25 -6.00 22.61
CA LEU A 86 -0.29 -6.83 21.40
C LEU A 86 -0.44 -6.00 20.12
N GLY A 87 -1.28 -4.97 20.17
CA GLY A 87 -1.41 -3.98 19.09
C GLY A 87 -0.09 -3.26 18.82
N ALA A 88 0.60 -2.81 19.86
CA ALA A 88 1.89 -2.14 19.74
C ALA A 88 2.99 -3.06 19.15
N ILE A 89 2.97 -4.36 19.49
CA ILE A 89 3.85 -5.36 18.89
C ILE A 89 3.52 -5.55 17.41
N ALA A 90 2.23 -5.70 17.06
CA ALA A 90 1.78 -5.84 15.69
C ALA A 90 2.22 -4.64 14.84
N GLU A 91 2.00 -3.42 15.34
CA GLU A 91 2.45 -2.19 14.70
C GLU A 91 3.97 -2.12 14.55
N ARG A 92 4.73 -2.55 15.56
CA ARG A 92 6.20 -2.57 15.49
C ARG A 92 6.68 -3.53 14.41
N VAL A 93 6.08 -4.71 14.31
CA VAL A 93 6.37 -5.68 13.25
C VAL A 93 5.97 -5.11 11.90
N LEU A 94 4.80 -4.48 11.78
CA LEU A 94 4.39 -3.77 10.57
C LEU A 94 5.45 -2.72 10.19
N ARG A 95 5.82 -1.81 11.09
CA ARG A 95 6.85 -0.80 10.85
C ARG A 95 8.20 -1.41 10.45
N HIS A 96 8.64 -2.48 11.10
CA HIS A 96 9.90 -3.14 10.77
C HIS A 96 9.88 -3.84 9.41
N THR A 97 8.74 -4.42 9.03
CA THR A 97 8.56 -4.96 7.67
C THR A 97 8.36 -3.87 6.62
N VAL A 98 7.94 -2.67 7.03
CA VAL A 98 7.75 -1.48 6.19
C VAL A 98 9.07 -0.76 5.90
N ASP A 99 10.07 -0.79 6.81
CA ASP A 99 11.37 -0.14 6.62
C ASP A 99 12.33 -1.01 5.80
N PRO A 100 12.61 -0.68 4.51
CA PRO A 100 13.26 -1.59 3.58
C PRO A 100 14.76 -1.32 3.37
N ASP A 101 15.38 -0.39 4.08
CA ASP A 101 16.74 0.07 3.72
C ASP A 101 17.86 -0.85 4.25
N GLY A 102 17.98 -2.00 3.58
CA GLY A 102 19.26 -2.68 3.41
C GLY A 102 19.75 -2.49 1.97
N PRO A 103 20.97 -1.95 1.72
CA PRO A 103 21.52 -1.69 0.38
C PRO A 103 21.64 -2.92 -0.54
N SER A 104 21.34 -4.13 -0.05
CA SER A 104 21.44 -5.39 -0.78
C SER A 104 20.24 -5.71 -1.69
N ALA A 105 19.07 -5.08 -1.48
CA ALA A 105 17.85 -5.36 -2.26
C ALA A 105 17.82 -4.64 -3.63
N ALA A 106 18.67 -3.63 -3.83
CA ALA A 106 18.66 -2.80 -5.03
C ALA A 106 19.23 -3.50 -6.29
N SER A 107 19.91 -4.64 -6.14
CA SER A 107 20.66 -5.29 -7.23
C SER A 107 20.11 -6.67 -7.66
N ALA A 108 19.06 -7.18 -7.01
CA ALA A 108 18.42 -8.42 -7.44
C ALA A 108 17.44 -8.13 -8.59
N PRO A 109 17.35 -9.00 -9.62
CA PRO A 109 16.36 -8.84 -10.68
C PRO A 109 14.95 -8.83 -10.07
N ARG A 110 14.22 -7.72 -10.27
CA ARG A 110 12.86 -7.56 -9.76
C ARG A 110 11.93 -8.48 -10.55
N PRO A 111 11.02 -9.21 -9.90
CA PRO A 111 10.04 -10.01 -10.62
C PRO A 111 9.14 -9.10 -11.46
N PRO A 112 8.63 -9.61 -12.60
CA PRO A 112 7.75 -8.85 -13.48
C PRO A 112 6.50 -8.41 -12.71
N VAL A 113 5.95 -7.25 -13.10
CA VAL A 113 4.73 -6.72 -12.50
C VAL A 113 3.53 -7.52 -12.99
N GLY A 114 2.75 -8.06 -12.05
CA GLY A 114 1.56 -8.83 -12.34
C GLY A 114 0.33 -7.96 -12.62
N ARG A 115 -0.65 -8.50 -13.35
CA ARG A 115 -1.93 -7.82 -13.63
C ARG A 115 -2.66 -7.38 -12.36
N VAL A 116 -2.67 -8.23 -11.33
CA VAL A 116 -3.32 -7.93 -10.04
C VAL A 116 -2.69 -6.70 -9.37
N GLU A 117 -1.37 -6.56 -9.43
CA GLU A 117 -0.66 -5.42 -8.85
C GLU A 117 -1.03 -4.11 -9.57
N VAL A 118 -1.17 -4.16 -10.91
CA VAL A 118 -1.62 -3.01 -11.70
C VAL A 118 -3.05 -2.60 -11.34
N GLU A 119 -3.97 -3.56 -11.24
CA GLU A 119 -5.36 -3.28 -10.84
C GLU A 119 -5.47 -2.72 -9.42
N GLN A 120 -4.67 -3.25 -8.48
CA GLN A 120 -4.60 -2.71 -7.12
C GLN A 120 -4.06 -1.28 -7.11
N ALA A 121 -3.00 -0.99 -7.88
CA ALA A 121 -2.48 0.37 -8.00
C ALA A 121 -3.52 1.31 -8.63
N LYS A 122 -4.23 0.87 -9.67
CA LYS A 122 -5.32 1.62 -10.31
C LYS A 122 -6.44 1.95 -9.32
N ALA A 123 -6.87 0.96 -8.53
CA ALA A 123 -7.88 1.12 -7.50
C ALA A 123 -7.43 2.10 -6.38
N ALA A 124 -6.12 2.17 -6.10
CA ALA A 124 -5.56 3.09 -5.12
C ALA A 124 -5.42 4.54 -5.64
N VAL A 125 -4.93 4.74 -6.86
CA VAL A 125 -4.70 6.10 -7.40
C VAL A 125 -5.98 6.83 -7.78
N THR A 126 -7.01 6.11 -8.24
CA THR A 126 -8.26 6.70 -8.74
C THR A 126 -8.98 7.56 -7.70
N PRO A 127 -9.30 7.08 -6.48
CA PRO A 127 -9.98 7.89 -5.48
C PRO A 127 -9.13 9.08 -5.00
N LEU A 128 -7.81 8.92 -4.94
CA LEU A 128 -6.90 10.01 -4.57
C LEU A 128 -6.93 11.12 -5.62
N TYR A 129 -6.87 10.75 -6.91
CA TYR A 129 -6.96 11.71 -8.00
C TYR A 129 -8.29 12.46 -8.03
N LEU A 130 -9.41 11.73 -7.87
CA LEU A 130 -10.76 12.30 -7.85
C LEU A 130 -11.04 13.21 -6.63
N THR A 131 -10.14 13.24 -5.65
CA THR A 131 -10.19 14.25 -4.57
C THR A 131 -9.83 15.65 -5.09
N PHE A 132 -9.08 15.74 -6.19
CA PHE A 132 -8.57 17.00 -6.76
C PHE A 132 -9.17 17.34 -8.13
N THR A 133 -9.71 16.34 -8.84
CA THR A 133 -10.20 16.48 -10.21
C THR A 133 -11.57 15.80 -10.40
N ALA A 134 -12.31 16.19 -11.43
CA ALA A 134 -13.66 15.67 -11.67
C ALA A 134 -13.71 14.36 -12.49
N ALA A 135 -12.71 14.12 -13.34
CA ALA A 135 -12.66 12.97 -14.24
C ALA A 135 -11.21 12.65 -14.66
N SER A 136 -10.99 11.42 -15.14
CA SER A 136 -9.72 10.93 -15.67
C SER A 136 -9.89 10.59 -17.15
N ASP A 137 -9.01 11.12 -18.01
CA ASP A 137 -9.19 11.13 -19.46
C ASP A 137 -8.17 10.25 -20.22
N LEU A 138 -7.33 9.50 -19.52
CA LEU A 138 -6.31 8.65 -20.15
C LEU A 138 -6.87 7.28 -20.55
N ASP A 139 -6.43 6.80 -21.71
CA ASP A 139 -6.79 5.48 -22.21
C ASP A 139 -6.43 4.35 -21.21
N PRO A 140 -7.27 3.32 -21.04
CA PRO A 140 -7.00 2.22 -20.13
C PRO A 140 -5.71 1.44 -20.41
N GLU A 141 -5.34 1.23 -21.67
CA GLU A 141 -4.12 0.50 -22.04
C GLU A 141 -2.88 1.31 -21.63
N VAL A 142 -2.89 2.61 -21.95
CA VAL A 142 -1.85 3.55 -21.53
C VAL A 142 -1.75 3.64 -20.00
N THR A 143 -2.89 3.63 -19.32
CA THR A 143 -2.96 3.61 -17.86
C THR A 143 -2.25 2.38 -17.28
N GLU A 144 -2.45 1.21 -17.87
CA GLU A 144 -1.77 -0.02 -17.44
C GLU A 144 -0.25 0.05 -17.67
N GLU A 145 0.21 0.55 -18.82
CA GLU A 145 1.64 0.67 -19.14
C GLU A 145 2.36 1.62 -18.19
N VAL A 146 1.78 2.80 -17.92
CA VAL A 146 2.33 3.78 -16.98
C VAL A 146 2.42 3.19 -15.57
N LEU A 147 1.37 2.54 -15.08
CA LEU A 147 1.39 1.91 -13.76
C LEU A 147 2.39 0.74 -13.70
N ARG A 148 2.53 -0.03 -14.79
CA ARG A 148 3.53 -1.09 -14.89
C ARG A 148 4.95 -0.54 -14.76
N ALA A 149 5.28 0.53 -15.47
CA ALA A 149 6.59 1.19 -15.37
C ALA A 149 6.85 1.72 -13.94
N VAL A 150 5.85 2.35 -13.31
CA VAL A 150 5.96 2.80 -11.92
C VAL A 150 6.21 1.64 -10.96
N LEU A 151 5.43 0.56 -11.05
CA LEU A 151 5.54 -0.60 -10.16
C LEU A 151 6.84 -1.39 -10.40
N ALA A 152 7.39 -1.36 -11.60
CA ALA A 152 8.66 -2.00 -11.92
C ALA A 152 9.84 -1.37 -11.14
N THR A 153 9.73 -0.10 -10.74
CA THR A 153 10.71 0.56 -9.85
C THR A 153 10.73 -0.01 -8.42
N MET A 154 9.80 -0.90 -8.07
CA MET A 154 9.55 -1.38 -6.71
C MET A 154 9.76 -2.88 -6.55
N THR A 155 10.20 -3.28 -5.35
CA THR A 155 10.18 -4.68 -4.93
C THR A 155 8.75 -5.17 -4.64
N PRO A 156 8.47 -6.49 -4.63
CA PRO A 156 7.15 -7.02 -4.27
C PRO A 156 6.63 -6.51 -2.92
N ARG A 157 7.52 -6.42 -1.92
CA ARG A 157 7.20 -5.85 -0.60
C ARG A 157 6.75 -4.39 -0.68
N GLN A 158 7.39 -3.59 -1.54
CA GLN A 158 7.01 -2.19 -1.74
C GLN A 158 5.68 -2.08 -2.51
N ARG A 159 5.46 -2.90 -3.55
CA ARG A 159 4.20 -2.94 -4.31
C ARG A 159 3.00 -3.27 -3.42
N ALA A 160 3.15 -4.27 -2.54
CA ALA A 160 2.09 -4.66 -1.60
C ALA A 160 1.65 -3.54 -0.63
N ARG A 161 2.53 -2.57 -0.36
CA ARG A 161 2.28 -1.43 0.53
C ARG A 161 1.93 -0.15 -0.22
N TYR A 162 1.89 -0.19 -1.55
CA TYR A 162 1.93 1.02 -2.36
C TYR A 162 0.68 1.90 -2.19
N ALA A 163 -0.49 1.29 -1.97
CA ALA A 163 -1.72 2.03 -1.70
C ALA A 163 -1.61 2.94 -0.48
N GLY A 164 -1.01 2.45 0.62
CA GLY A 164 -0.75 3.26 1.82
C GLY A 164 0.23 4.39 1.55
N ARG A 165 1.33 4.09 0.85
CA ARG A 165 2.33 5.12 0.46
C ARG A 165 1.71 6.24 -0.39
N LEU A 166 0.83 5.89 -1.33
CA LEU A 166 0.12 6.88 -2.15
C LEU A 166 -0.79 7.77 -1.31
N ALA A 167 -1.50 7.21 -0.32
CA ALA A 167 -2.32 7.97 0.60
C ALA A 167 -1.47 8.93 1.46
N ASP A 168 -0.34 8.46 2.00
CA ASP A 168 0.60 9.28 2.78
C ASP A 168 1.18 10.41 1.93
N PHE A 169 1.60 10.11 0.70
CA PHE A 169 2.09 11.10 -0.26
C PHE A 169 1.03 12.18 -0.54
N ALA A 170 -0.20 11.77 -0.84
CA ALA A 170 -1.29 12.68 -1.15
C ALA A 170 -1.67 13.56 0.05
N ALA A 171 -1.65 13.01 1.27
CA ALA A 171 -1.89 13.76 2.50
C ALA A 171 -0.78 14.78 2.75
N ALA A 172 0.49 14.36 2.67
CA ALA A 172 1.65 15.22 2.91
C ALA A 172 1.76 16.36 1.89
N HIS A 173 1.36 16.13 0.63
CA HIS A 173 1.48 17.11 -0.46
C HIS A 173 0.15 17.71 -0.89
N ARG A 174 -0.90 17.62 -0.06
CA ARG A 174 -2.27 17.99 -0.43
C ARG A 174 -2.37 19.38 -1.07
N ALA A 175 -1.86 20.42 -0.41
CA ALA A 175 -1.94 21.80 -0.90
C ALA A 175 -1.13 22.03 -2.20
N ARG A 176 -0.09 21.23 -2.44
CA ARG A 176 0.70 21.30 -3.69
C ARG A 176 -0.04 20.61 -4.83
N LEU A 177 -0.63 19.44 -4.57
CA LEU A 177 -1.47 18.72 -5.52
C LEU A 177 -2.70 19.53 -5.93
N GLU A 178 -3.37 20.20 -4.98
CA GLU A 178 -4.49 21.11 -5.28
C GLU A 178 -4.08 22.21 -6.27
N ARG A 179 -2.96 22.91 -6.01
CA ARG A 179 -2.43 23.94 -6.93
C ARG A 179 -2.06 23.36 -8.30
N LEU A 180 -1.36 22.21 -8.31
CA LEU A 180 -0.94 21.53 -9.52
C LEU A 180 -2.13 21.21 -10.44
N TYR A 181 -3.17 20.57 -9.90
CA TYR A 181 -4.30 20.14 -10.70
C TYR A 181 -5.23 21.30 -11.11
N VAL A 182 -5.26 22.39 -10.34
CA VAL A 182 -5.94 23.63 -10.78
C VAL A 182 -5.24 24.25 -11.99
N GLU A 183 -3.91 24.26 -12.02
CA GLU A 183 -3.13 24.97 -13.05
C GLU A 183 -2.85 24.12 -14.31
N TYR A 184 -2.72 22.80 -14.14
CA TYR A 184 -2.30 21.87 -15.20
C TYR A 184 -3.20 20.64 -15.37
N GLY A 185 -4.18 20.45 -14.49
CA GLY A 185 -5.10 19.32 -14.55
C GLY A 185 -6.23 19.49 -15.59
N PRO A 186 -7.20 18.56 -15.61
CA PRO A 186 -8.29 18.57 -16.57
C PRO A 186 -9.15 19.84 -16.40
N GLY A 187 -9.41 20.54 -17.51
CA GLY A 187 -10.15 21.80 -17.52
C GLY A 187 -9.32 23.06 -17.17
N SER A 188 -8.04 22.91 -16.89
CA SER A 188 -7.15 24.06 -16.66
C SER A 188 -6.87 24.85 -17.95
N PRO A 189 -6.41 26.12 -17.85
CA PRO A 189 -6.02 26.92 -19.03
C PRO A 189 -4.89 26.27 -19.85
N THR A 190 -4.08 25.43 -19.19
CA THR A 190 -2.90 24.77 -19.76
C THR A 190 -3.20 23.36 -20.29
N ALA A 191 -4.43 22.87 -20.07
CA ALA A 191 -4.91 21.50 -20.33
C ALA A 191 -4.71 20.98 -21.76
N ILE A 192 -4.59 21.87 -22.76
CA ILE A 192 -4.51 21.47 -24.18
C ILE A 192 -3.08 21.09 -24.61
N HIS A 193 -2.07 21.26 -23.74
CA HIS A 193 -0.70 20.89 -24.10
C HIS A 193 -0.45 19.40 -23.90
N SER A 194 -0.10 18.70 -24.99
CA SER A 194 0.20 17.25 -25.02
C SER A 194 1.24 16.80 -23.99
N ARG A 195 2.10 17.70 -23.51
CA ARG A 195 3.08 17.44 -22.46
C ARG A 195 2.49 17.24 -21.07
N TYR A 196 1.27 17.71 -20.80
CA TYR A 196 0.61 17.59 -19.49
C TYR A 196 -0.49 16.51 -19.50
N SER A 197 -0.57 15.71 -20.56
CA SER A 197 -1.60 14.66 -20.73
C SER A 197 -1.71 13.72 -19.54
N LEU A 198 -0.58 13.34 -18.90
CA LEU A 198 -0.63 12.50 -17.71
C LEU A 198 -1.33 13.15 -16.52
N LEU A 199 -1.27 14.48 -16.36
CA LEU A 199 -1.94 15.19 -15.27
C LEU A 199 -3.48 15.15 -15.39
N HIS A 200 -3.99 14.72 -16.54
CA HIS A 200 -5.40 14.44 -16.78
C HIS A 200 -5.77 12.98 -16.46
N SER A 201 -4.85 12.22 -15.87
CA SER A 201 -5.04 10.84 -15.47
C SER A 201 -4.81 10.63 -13.99
N ALA A 202 -5.50 9.65 -13.41
CA ALA A 202 -5.19 9.14 -12.08
C ALA A 202 -3.75 8.62 -11.95
N THR A 203 -3.13 8.16 -13.04
CA THR A 203 -1.73 7.69 -13.02
C THR A 203 -0.73 8.80 -12.69
N SER A 204 -1.09 10.08 -12.87
CA SER A 204 -0.23 11.19 -12.46
C SER A 204 0.11 11.15 -10.97
N VAL A 205 -0.81 10.74 -10.10
CA VAL A 205 -0.54 10.68 -8.65
C VAL A 205 0.62 9.72 -8.37
N ALA A 206 0.62 8.56 -9.02
CA ALA A 206 1.68 7.57 -8.91
C ALA A 206 3.01 8.06 -9.52
N VAL A 207 2.98 8.73 -10.67
CA VAL A 207 4.19 9.30 -11.29
C VAL A 207 4.78 10.40 -10.41
N LEU A 208 3.94 11.31 -9.89
CA LEU A 208 4.38 12.42 -9.01
C LEU A 208 4.98 11.89 -7.70
N GLU A 209 4.41 10.85 -7.11
CA GLU A 209 5.00 10.20 -5.94
C GLU A 209 6.41 9.69 -6.25
N ARG A 210 6.59 8.97 -7.37
CA ARG A 210 7.93 8.48 -7.77
C ARG A 210 8.93 9.61 -8.06
N LEU A 211 8.46 10.74 -8.56
CA LEU A 211 9.30 11.91 -8.83
C LEU A 211 9.79 12.62 -7.56
N THR A 212 9.23 12.32 -6.38
CA THR A 212 9.77 12.84 -5.10
C THR A 212 11.06 12.14 -4.65
N ALA A 213 11.37 10.97 -5.23
CA ALA A 213 12.62 10.24 -5.05
C ALA A 213 13.55 10.44 -6.28
N PRO A 214 14.80 9.95 -6.26
CA PRO A 214 15.67 10.02 -7.44
C PRO A 214 15.00 9.40 -8.67
N ALA A 215 14.69 10.23 -9.66
CA ALA A 215 13.91 9.85 -10.84
C ALA A 215 14.64 8.91 -11.81
N THR A 216 15.89 8.53 -11.53
CA THR A 216 16.71 7.67 -12.40
C THR A 216 16.06 6.31 -12.62
N ALA A 217 15.63 5.64 -11.54
CA ALA A 217 14.96 4.34 -11.65
C ALA A 217 13.63 4.44 -12.41
N LEU A 218 12.88 5.53 -12.24
CA LEU A 218 11.64 5.74 -12.99
C LEU A 218 11.93 5.93 -14.47
N ARG A 219 12.94 6.72 -14.84
CA ARG A 219 13.32 6.94 -16.25
C ARG A 219 13.79 5.66 -16.92
N GLU A 220 14.59 4.83 -16.26
CA GLU A 220 15.04 3.54 -16.78
C GLU A 220 13.85 2.62 -17.12
N GLU A 221 12.89 2.47 -16.21
CA GLU A 221 11.69 1.66 -16.44
C GLU A 221 10.75 2.31 -17.49
N TRP A 222 10.72 3.64 -17.57
CA TRP A 222 9.95 4.38 -18.57
C TRP A 222 10.48 4.15 -19.99
N ASP A 223 11.79 4.22 -20.16
CA ASP A 223 12.47 3.97 -21.42
C ASP A 223 12.32 2.50 -21.83
N ALA A 224 12.43 1.56 -20.88
CA ALA A 224 12.21 0.14 -21.13
C ALA A 224 10.77 -0.20 -21.55
N ALA A 225 9.79 0.59 -21.10
CA ALA A 225 8.39 0.48 -21.50
C ALA A 225 8.07 1.24 -22.80
N GLU A 226 9.07 1.85 -23.45
CA GLU A 226 8.91 2.67 -24.67
C GLU A 226 7.89 3.82 -24.51
N LEU A 227 7.70 4.30 -23.28
CA LEU A 227 6.74 5.36 -22.99
C LEU A 227 7.28 6.73 -23.44
N PRO A 228 6.43 7.66 -23.92
CA PRO A 228 6.89 8.98 -24.35
C PRO A 228 7.62 9.76 -23.25
N PRO A 229 8.85 10.25 -23.47
CA PRO A 229 9.59 11.01 -22.44
C PRO A 229 8.89 12.29 -22.00
N ALA A 230 8.16 12.92 -22.92
CA ALA A 230 7.39 14.14 -22.66
C ALA A 230 6.34 13.96 -21.55
N TRP A 231 5.88 12.73 -21.34
CA TRP A 231 4.93 12.40 -20.28
C TRP A 231 5.56 12.42 -18.89
N LEU A 232 6.89 12.28 -18.74
CA LEU A 232 7.58 12.53 -17.47
C LEU A 232 8.00 13.99 -17.33
N ASP A 233 8.51 14.60 -18.40
CA ASP A 233 9.08 15.95 -18.36
C ASP A 233 8.03 17.04 -18.06
N GLY A 234 6.80 16.86 -18.54
CA GLY A 234 5.69 17.76 -18.23
C GLY A 234 5.32 17.77 -16.74
N PRO A 235 4.89 16.64 -16.16
CA PRO A 235 4.60 16.52 -14.74
C PRO A 235 5.76 16.94 -13.84
N MET A 236 7.01 16.58 -14.17
CA MET A 236 8.18 17.00 -13.39
C MET A 236 8.32 18.52 -13.34
N ARG A 237 8.25 19.21 -14.50
CA ARG A 237 8.34 20.67 -14.53
C ARG A 237 7.13 21.35 -13.87
N ALA A 238 5.93 20.79 -14.03
CA ALA A 238 4.74 21.30 -13.37
C ALA A 238 4.86 21.18 -11.85
N TRP A 239 5.35 20.02 -11.37
CA TRP A 239 5.60 19.79 -9.96
C TRP A 239 6.57 20.82 -9.40
N ASP A 240 7.72 21.03 -10.05
CA ASP A 240 8.72 22.02 -9.64
C ASP A 240 8.18 23.46 -9.65
N ALA A 241 7.32 23.81 -10.62
CA ALA A 241 6.75 25.15 -10.74
C ALA A 241 5.78 25.51 -9.61
N VAL A 242 5.05 24.52 -9.07
CA VAL A 242 4.09 24.73 -7.96
C VAL A 242 4.71 24.45 -6.57
N GLY A 243 5.99 24.11 -6.54
CA GLY A 243 6.77 23.79 -5.33
C GLY A 243 7.01 24.95 -4.39
#